data_AF-A0A2G9H974-F1
#
_entry.id   AF-A0A2G9H974-F1
#
_cell.length_a   1.000
_cell.length_b   1.000
_cell.length_c   1.000
_cell.angle_alpha   90.00
_cell.angle_beta   90.00
_cell.angle_gamma   90.00
#
_symmetry.space_group_name_H-M   'P 1'
#
loop_
_entity.id
_entity.type
_entity.pdbx_description
1 polymer ?
#
loop_
_entity_poly.entity_id
_entity_poly.type
_entity_poly.pdbx_seq_one_letter_code
_entity_poly.pdbx_strand_id
1 'polypeptide(L)'
;MDLFRKAILHPGPPQDFALRTVQQVIKPQKQVKLVQDENQLLENILRTLLQELVSAAVQSGEPVMQYGQSIADGDIRQGQIPRLLDIVLYLCEKEHVEGGMIFQLLEDLTEMSTMRNCKDIFGYIESKQDILGKPELFARGKLVMLRTCNQLLRRLSKANDVVFCGRIIMFLAHFFPLSERSAVNIKGVFNTSNETKYEKEAPDSSSIDFNFYKTFWSLQEFFSNPASLTPALAKWHKFTTSLTVVLNTFEAQPLSDEEGNAINLEDDGSNFSIKYLTSSNLMGLELKDPSFRRHILVQCLILFDYLKAPGKNDKDLPSETMKEEIKTYEEWVKKLLEMTPPKGKEFLHSIEHILERERNWVWWKRDGCPPFEKQPIEKKLAQDGGKKRRPRWRLGNKELSQLWKWADQNPNALTDPERVCTPAIMDYWKPLAEDMDESAGIEEEYHHKNNRVYCWKGLRFSARQDLEGFSRFTEHGIEGVVPLELLPPEVRSKYQVKPGDRTKRAKKEDTKGSVQQVEESQIATPASEADVDASRIDPEASAAPADTDATVSSGNLSQGGTPTPEENQKQNSDTDGGLEAGQIEADAEAEPGMIDGETDDADVDLDVVA
;
A
#
# COMPACT_ATOMS: atom_id res chain seq x y z
N MET A 1 -46.43 -24.64 3.93
CA MET A 1 -46.09 -24.23 5.31
C MET A 1 -45.94 -25.44 6.25
N ASP A 2 -46.96 -26.29 6.42
CA ASP A 2 -46.95 -27.43 7.37
C ASP A 2 -45.78 -28.39 7.21
N LEU A 3 -45.33 -28.63 5.97
CA LEU A 3 -44.17 -29.48 5.70
C LEU A 3 -42.88 -28.91 6.30
N PHE A 4 -42.69 -27.59 6.28
CA PHE A 4 -41.55 -26.94 6.93
C PHE A 4 -41.69 -26.96 8.46
N ARG A 5 -42.90 -26.77 9.00
CA ARG A 5 -43.16 -26.90 10.43
C ARG A 5 -42.79 -28.31 10.95
N LYS A 6 -43.09 -29.35 10.18
CA LYS A 6 -42.64 -30.73 10.48
C LYS A 6 -41.12 -30.91 10.30
N ALA A 7 -40.54 -30.29 9.27
CA ALA A 7 -39.11 -30.38 8.98
C ALA A 7 -38.23 -29.75 10.08
N ILE A 8 -38.69 -28.66 10.70
CA ILE A 8 -38.00 -28.03 11.84
C ILE A 8 -37.85 -29.02 13.00
N LEU A 9 -38.86 -29.85 13.25
CA LEU A 9 -38.87 -30.84 14.34
C LEU A 9 -38.13 -32.14 13.99
N HIS A 10 -37.67 -32.30 12.74
CA HIS A 10 -36.99 -33.52 12.32
C HIS A 10 -35.57 -33.59 12.92
N PRO A 11 -35.18 -34.69 13.58
CA PRO A 11 -33.84 -34.86 14.12
C PRO A 11 -32.80 -35.06 13.00
N GLY A 12 -31.54 -34.72 13.27
CA GLY A 12 -30.43 -34.88 12.31
C GLY A 12 -30.08 -33.59 11.55
N PRO A 13 -29.08 -33.61 10.65
CA PRO A 13 -28.66 -32.41 9.93
C PRO A 13 -29.65 -32.04 8.80
N PRO A 14 -29.76 -30.75 8.41
CA PRO A 14 -30.62 -30.31 7.30
C PRO A 14 -30.36 -31.02 5.96
N GLN A 15 -29.14 -31.55 5.77
CA GLN A 15 -28.72 -32.20 4.52
C GLN A 15 -29.59 -33.40 4.13
N ASP A 16 -30.13 -34.11 5.11
CA ASP A 16 -30.84 -35.38 4.89
C ASP A 16 -32.27 -35.18 4.38
N PHE A 17 -32.90 -34.05 4.71
CA PHE A 17 -34.33 -33.83 4.47
C PHE A 17 -34.68 -32.51 3.79
N ALA A 18 -33.86 -31.45 3.89
CA ALA A 18 -34.24 -30.11 3.43
C ALA A 18 -34.65 -30.06 1.95
N LEU A 19 -33.87 -30.70 1.07
CA LEU A 19 -34.18 -30.74 -0.37
C LEU A 19 -35.50 -31.48 -0.65
N ARG A 20 -35.74 -32.60 0.05
CA ARG A 20 -37.00 -33.36 -0.10
C ARG A 20 -38.19 -32.54 0.38
N THR A 21 -38.03 -31.77 1.46
CA THR A 21 -39.07 -30.85 1.95
C THR A 21 -39.44 -29.82 0.89
N VAL A 22 -38.46 -29.18 0.25
CA VAL A 22 -38.70 -28.22 -0.85
C VAL A 22 -39.44 -28.88 -2.02
N GLN A 23 -38.96 -30.04 -2.48
CA GLN A 23 -39.57 -30.79 -3.59
C GLN A 23 -41.00 -31.26 -3.31
N GLN A 24 -41.36 -31.46 -2.04
CA GLN A 24 -42.73 -31.80 -1.66
C GLN A 24 -43.64 -30.57 -1.60
N VAL A 25 -43.09 -29.41 -1.24
CA VAL A 25 -43.82 -28.13 -1.20
C VAL A 25 -44.08 -27.60 -2.61
N ILE A 26 -43.13 -27.78 -3.53
CA ILE A 26 -43.18 -27.26 -4.90
C ILE A 26 -43.38 -28.43 -5.86
N LYS A 27 -44.60 -28.95 -5.98
CA LYS A 27 -44.93 -29.99 -6.97
C LYS A 27 -45.70 -29.41 -8.15
N PRO A 28 -45.36 -29.76 -9.41
CA PRO A 28 -44.41 -30.79 -9.86
C PRO A 28 -43.02 -30.22 -10.25
N GLN A 29 -42.08 -30.12 -9.30
CA GLN A 29 -40.71 -29.69 -9.61
C GLN A 29 -39.94 -30.77 -10.41
N LYS A 30 -39.48 -30.42 -11.61
CA LYS A 30 -38.64 -31.27 -12.48
C LYS A 30 -37.14 -30.92 -12.43
N GLN A 31 -36.78 -29.76 -11.89
CA GLN A 31 -35.41 -29.22 -11.89
C GLN A 31 -34.84 -29.09 -10.48
N VAL A 32 -33.51 -29.19 -10.34
CA VAL A 32 -32.80 -29.13 -9.05
C VAL A 32 -32.71 -27.69 -8.49
N LYS A 33 -32.87 -26.68 -9.35
CA LYS A 33 -32.95 -25.26 -9.00
C LYS A 33 -34.38 -24.76 -9.26
N LEU A 34 -34.87 -23.90 -8.37
CA LEU A 34 -36.20 -23.30 -8.50
C LEU A 34 -36.22 -22.18 -9.53
N VAL A 35 -37.33 -22.09 -10.26
CA VAL A 35 -37.64 -20.95 -11.14
C VAL A 35 -38.03 -19.73 -10.30
N GLN A 36 -37.98 -18.52 -10.86
CA GLN A 36 -38.27 -17.27 -10.14
C GLN A 36 -39.60 -17.31 -9.36
N ASP A 37 -40.69 -17.72 -10.00
CA ASP A 37 -42.02 -17.78 -9.34
C ASP A 37 -42.05 -18.81 -8.20
N GLU A 38 -41.34 -19.92 -8.35
CA GLU A 38 -41.23 -20.97 -7.32
C GLU A 38 -40.40 -20.49 -6.12
N ASN A 39 -39.32 -19.73 -6.37
CA ASN A 39 -38.55 -19.07 -5.31
C ASN A 39 -39.40 -18.05 -4.57
N GLN A 40 -40.16 -17.20 -5.27
CA GLN A 40 -41.03 -16.21 -4.64
C GLN A 40 -42.12 -16.86 -3.79
N LEU A 41 -42.73 -17.95 -4.27
CA LEU A 41 -43.70 -18.72 -3.50
C LEU A 41 -43.07 -19.29 -2.23
N LEU A 42 -41.88 -19.89 -2.34
CA LEU A 42 -41.16 -20.44 -1.21
C LEU A 42 -40.77 -19.37 -0.19
N GLU A 43 -40.26 -18.23 -0.67
CA GLU A 43 -39.92 -17.06 0.14
C GLU A 43 -41.11 -16.62 0.98
N ASN A 44 -42.28 -16.45 0.35
CA ASN A 44 -43.51 -16.05 1.03
C ASN A 44 -43.93 -17.07 2.10
N ILE A 45 -43.86 -18.38 1.78
CA ILE A 45 -44.17 -19.45 2.75
C ILE A 45 -43.24 -19.39 3.96
N LEU A 46 -41.94 -19.19 3.74
CA LEU A 46 -40.93 -19.15 4.79
C LEU A 46 -41.04 -17.88 5.64
N ARG A 47 -41.32 -16.73 5.03
CA ARG A 47 -41.62 -15.47 5.74
C ARG A 47 -42.84 -15.60 6.63
N THR A 48 -43.95 -16.13 6.11
CA THR A 48 -45.15 -16.34 6.94
C THR A 48 -44.87 -17.28 8.10
N LEU A 49 -44.14 -18.38 7.86
CA LEU A 49 -43.76 -19.32 8.92
C LEU A 49 -42.86 -18.65 9.97
N LEU A 50 -41.87 -17.87 9.54
CA LEU A 50 -40.99 -17.12 10.43
C LEU A 50 -41.80 -16.16 11.31
N GLN A 51 -42.73 -15.41 10.73
CA GLN A 51 -43.61 -14.49 11.45
C GLN A 51 -44.49 -15.20 12.48
N GLU A 52 -45.05 -16.36 12.15
CA GLU A 52 -45.81 -17.19 13.11
C GLU A 52 -44.94 -17.65 14.28
N LEU A 53 -43.71 -18.10 14.01
CA LEU A 53 -42.78 -18.56 15.04
C LEU A 53 -42.35 -17.41 15.96
N VAL A 54 -42.05 -16.23 15.41
CA VAL A 54 -41.70 -15.04 16.20
C VAL A 54 -42.90 -14.62 17.06
N SER A 55 -44.11 -14.61 16.49
CA SER A 55 -45.33 -14.27 17.24
C SER A 55 -45.57 -15.24 18.40
N ALA A 56 -45.38 -16.54 18.19
CA ALA A 56 -45.54 -17.55 19.23
C ALA A 56 -44.44 -17.46 20.32
N ALA A 57 -43.21 -17.13 19.94
CA ALA A 57 -42.13 -16.84 20.89
C ALA A 57 -42.47 -15.64 21.80
N VAL A 58 -42.97 -14.56 21.20
CA VAL A 58 -43.37 -13.36 21.94
C VAL A 58 -44.56 -13.65 22.88
N GLN A 59 -45.54 -14.43 22.43
CA GLN A 59 -46.70 -14.82 23.25
C GLN A 59 -46.33 -15.74 24.43
N SER A 60 -45.34 -16.62 24.25
CA SER A 60 -44.83 -17.49 25.33
C SER A 60 -43.87 -16.79 26.28
N GLY A 61 -43.37 -15.59 25.92
CA GLY A 61 -42.37 -14.87 26.71
C GLY A 61 -40.97 -15.46 26.62
N GLU A 62 -40.74 -16.44 25.75
CA GLU A 62 -39.43 -17.04 25.51
C GLU A 62 -38.57 -16.15 24.60
N PRO A 63 -37.22 -16.14 24.77
CA PRO A 63 -36.34 -15.48 23.81
C PRO A 63 -36.52 -16.05 22.41
N VAL A 64 -36.61 -15.19 21.39
CA VAL A 64 -36.96 -15.57 20.00
C VAL A 64 -36.06 -16.70 19.46
N MET A 65 -34.74 -16.62 19.69
CA MET A 65 -33.79 -17.64 19.21
C MET A 65 -33.81 -18.95 20.03
N GLN A 66 -34.48 -18.96 21.18
CA GLN A 66 -34.61 -20.12 22.08
C GLN A 66 -35.99 -20.77 22.03
N TYR A 67 -36.93 -20.17 21.30
CA TYR A 67 -38.31 -20.61 21.26
C TYR A 67 -38.46 -22.09 20.83
N GLY A 68 -39.24 -22.83 21.62
CA GLY A 68 -39.58 -24.23 21.33
C GLY A 68 -38.46 -25.23 21.61
N GLN A 69 -37.47 -24.86 22.45
CA GLN A 69 -36.50 -25.79 23.01
C GLN A 69 -37.17 -26.68 24.08
N SER A 70 -37.19 -27.99 23.85
CA SER A 70 -37.62 -28.96 24.87
C SER A 70 -36.47 -29.27 25.84
N ILE A 71 -36.74 -29.25 27.15
CA ILE A 71 -35.76 -29.52 28.23
C ILE A 71 -35.25 -30.98 28.21
N ALA A 72 -35.87 -31.87 27.44
CA ALA A 72 -35.78 -33.32 27.65
C ALA A 72 -34.64 -34.07 26.95
N ASP A 73 -33.95 -33.53 25.93
CA ASP A 73 -32.93 -34.31 25.19
C ASP A 73 -31.57 -33.58 25.11
N GLY A 74 -30.58 -34.15 25.80
CA GLY A 74 -29.18 -33.75 25.70
C GLY A 74 -28.58 -34.22 24.38
N ASP A 75 -28.44 -33.32 23.41
CA ASP A 75 -27.11 -32.96 22.86
C ASP A 75 -27.12 -32.02 21.64
N ILE A 76 -28.25 -31.56 21.09
CA ILE A 76 -28.22 -30.52 20.03
C ILE A 76 -29.35 -29.50 20.22
N ARG A 77 -29.05 -28.46 21.01
CA ARG A 77 -29.99 -27.38 21.38
C ARG A 77 -30.04 -26.31 20.30
N GLN A 78 -31.05 -26.33 19.43
CA GLN A 78 -31.38 -25.20 18.59
C GLN A 78 -32.87 -24.89 18.71
N GLY A 79 -33.22 -23.62 18.92
CA GLY A 79 -34.62 -23.17 18.88
C GLY A 79 -35.21 -23.39 17.48
N GLN A 80 -36.54 -23.36 17.38
CA GLN A 80 -37.25 -23.60 16.12
C GLN A 80 -36.85 -22.60 15.02
N ILE A 81 -36.58 -21.34 15.38
CA ILE A 81 -36.17 -20.28 14.46
C ILE A 81 -34.74 -20.49 13.95
N PRO A 82 -33.70 -20.66 14.79
CA PRO A 82 -32.36 -21.03 14.31
C PRO A 82 -32.37 -22.26 13.40
N ARG A 83 -33.20 -23.25 13.74
CA ARG A 83 -33.33 -24.47 12.95
C ARG A 83 -33.94 -24.22 11.57
N LEU A 84 -34.96 -23.37 11.48
CA LEU A 84 -35.51 -22.92 10.19
C LEU A 84 -34.43 -22.20 9.36
N LEU A 85 -33.69 -21.28 9.98
CA LEU A 85 -32.61 -20.54 9.31
C LEU A 85 -31.49 -21.47 8.82
N ASP A 86 -31.11 -22.51 9.59
CA ASP A 86 -30.11 -23.50 9.18
C ASP A 86 -30.57 -24.33 7.98
N ILE A 87 -31.86 -24.67 7.90
CA ILE A 87 -32.45 -25.36 6.74
C ILE A 87 -32.37 -24.48 5.50
N VAL A 88 -32.78 -23.22 5.61
CA VAL A 88 -32.75 -22.27 4.48
C VAL A 88 -31.32 -21.97 4.07
N LEU A 89 -30.42 -21.73 5.03
CA LEU A 89 -29.01 -21.49 4.76
C LEU A 89 -28.37 -22.64 4.00
N TYR A 90 -28.66 -23.89 4.38
CA TYR A 90 -28.18 -25.07 3.64
C TYR A 90 -28.72 -25.11 2.20
N LEU A 91 -30.01 -24.82 2.01
CA LEU A 91 -30.63 -24.80 0.68
C LEU A 91 -30.03 -23.71 -0.21
N CYS A 92 -29.76 -22.54 0.34
CA CYS A 92 -29.07 -21.43 -0.32
C CYS A 92 -27.61 -21.81 -0.66
N GLU A 93 -26.87 -22.40 0.29
CA GLU A 93 -25.47 -22.82 0.10
C GLU A 93 -25.33 -23.87 -1.02
N LYS A 94 -26.30 -24.78 -1.14
CA LYS A 94 -26.34 -25.80 -2.20
C LYS A 94 -26.98 -25.31 -3.50
N GLU A 95 -27.31 -24.02 -3.59
CA GLU A 95 -27.94 -23.38 -4.74
C GLU A 95 -29.27 -24.01 -5.16
N HIS A 96 -29.98 -24.68 -4.24
CA HIS A 96 -31.32 -25.21 -4.50
C HIS A 96 -32.37 -24.10 -4.50
N VAL A 97 -32.09 -23.04 -3.75
CA VAL A 97 -32.93 -21.85 -3.54
C VAL A 97 -32.07 -20.61 -3.75
N GLU A 98 -32.69 -19.48 -4.11
CA GLU A 98 -31.97 -18.21 -4.26
C GLU A 98 -31.19 -17.82 -2.99
N GLY A 99 -29.91 -17.49 -3.16
CA GLY A 99 -29.00 -17.15 -2.04
C GLY A 99 -29.41 -15.90 -1.26
N GLY A 100 -30.18 -14.98 -1.86
CA GLY A 100 -30.69 -13.77 -1.19
C GLY A 100 -31.75 -14.06 -0.12
N MET A 101 -32.42 -15.22 -0.17
CA MET A 101 -33.54 -15.55 0.70
C MET A 101 -33.15 -15.57 2.18
N ILE A 102 -31.99 -16.15 2.52
CA ILE A 102 -31.53 -16.18 3.92
C ILE A 102 -31.28 -14.78 4.47
N PHE A 103 -30.78 -13.86 3.65
CA PHE A 103 -30.51 -12.48 4.08
C PHE A 103 -31.80 -11.70 4.32
N GLN A 104 -32.80 -11.89 3.46
CA GLN A 104 -34.12 -11.30 3.65
C GLN A 104 -34.81 -11.82 4.91
N LEU A 105 -34.77 -13.13 5.17
CA LEU A 105 -35.33 -13.69 6.41
C LEU A 105 -34.62 -13.15 7.66
N LEU A 106 -33.30 -12.93 7.60
CA LEU A 106 -32.56 -12.30 8.68
C LEU A 106 -32.94 -10.83 8.87
N GLU A 107 -33.13 -10.07 7.78
CA GLU A 107 -33.65 -8.70 7.81
C GLU A 107 -35.01 -8.68 8.50
N ASP A 108 -35.99 -9.44 8.01
CA ASP A 108 -37.34 -9.55 8.57
C ASP A 108 -37.31 -9.93 10.06
N LEU A 109 -36.47 -10.92 10.43
CA LEU A 109 -36.33 -11.37 11.81
C LEU A 109 -35.83 -10.27 12.74
N THR A 110 -34.86 -9.46 12.29
CA THR A 110 -34.36 -8.33 13.09
C THR A 110 -35.34 -7.17 13.16
N GLU A 111 -36.14 -6.93 12.12
CA GLU A 111 -37.17 -5.88 12.09
C GLU A 111 -38.34 -6.20 13.03
N MET A 112 -38.79 -7.46 13.05
CA MET A 112 -39.89 -7.94 13.89
C MET A 112 -39.50 -8.14 15.36
N SER A 113 -38.21 -8.04 15.70
CA SER A 113 -37.69 -8.37 17.02
C SER A 113 -37.34 -7.13 17.86
N THR A 114 -37.43 -7.30 19.18
CA THR A 114 -36.95 -6.30 20.16
C THR A 114 -35.41 -6.24 20.17
N MET A 115 -34.83 -5.13 20.63
CA MET A 115 -33.38 -4.97 20.68
C MET A 115 -32.67 -6.01 21.56
N ARG A 116 -33.34 -6.54 22.59
CA ARG A 116 -32.82 -7.64 23.40
C ARG A 116 -32.64 -8.90 22.56
N ASN A 117 -33.66 -9.28 21.79
CA ASN A 117 -33.63 -10.46 20.92
C ASN A 117 -32.68 -10.25 19.73
N CYS A 118 -32.53 -9.02 19.23
CA CYS A 118 -31.58 -8.71 18.16
C CYS A 118 -30.13 -9.04 18.53
N LYS A 119 -29.75 -9.00 19.82
CA LYS A 119 -28.40 -9.41 20.27
C LYS A 119 -28.16 -10.90 20.04
N ASP A 120 -29.16 -11.74 20.30
CA ASP A 120 -29.09 -13.19 20.09
C ASP A 120 -29.16 -13.54 18.60
N ILE A 121 -30.04 -12.86 17.85
CA ILE A 121 -30.15 -13.00 16.39
C ILE A 121 -28.81 -12.65 15.74
N PHE A 122 -28.18 -11.55 16.16
CA PHE A 122 -26.87 -11.16 15.63
C PHE A 122 -25.77 -12.15 16.01
N GLY A 123 -25.82 -12.74 17.21
CA GLY A 123 -24.93 -13.83 17.60
C GLY A 123 -25.03 -15.04 16.66
N TYR A 124 -26.23 -15.36 16.16
CA TYR A 124 -26.40 -16.38 15.12
C TYR A 124 -25.76 -15.94 13.80
N ILE A 125 -25.95 -14.69 13.36
CA ILE A 125 -25.35 -14.15 12.14
C ILE A 125 -23.81 -14.26 12.20
N GLU A 126 -23.21 -13.82 13.30
CA GLU A 126 -21.76 -13.95 13.56
C GLU A 126 -21.32 -15.42 13.46
N SER A 127 -22.06 -16.35 14.06
CA SER A 127 -21.71 -17.79 14.03
C SER A 127 -21.75 -18.42 12.63
N LYS A 128 -22.47 -17.79 11.68
CA LYS A 128 -22.64 -18.28 10.29
C LYS A 128 -21.90 -17.43 9.27
N GLN A 129 -21.06 -16.48 9.70
CA GLN A 129 -20.40 -15.52 8.82
C GLN A 129 -19.57 -16.18 7.71
N ASP A 130 -18.87 -17.29 8.01
CA ASP A 130 -18.03 -18.00 7.04
C ASP A 130 -18.84 -18.60 5.89
N ILE A 131 -20.08 -19.01 6.16
CA ILE A 131 -21.00 -19.56 5.16
C ILE A 131 -21.65 -18.41 4.40
N LEU A 132 -22.17 -17.40 5.11
CA LEU A 132 -22.81 -16.23 4.51
C LEU A 132 -21.86 -15.40 3.63
N GLY A 133 -20.57 -15.40 3.97
CA GLY A 133 -19.50 -14.70 3.24
C GLY A 133 -19.00 -15.42 1.99
N LYS A 134 -19.49 -16.64 1.72
CA LYS A 134 -19.14 -17.35 0.47
C LYS A 134 -19.55 -16.53 -0.75
N PRO A 135 -18.73 -16.48 -1.82
CA PRO A 135 -18.97 -15.59 -2.97
C PRO A 135 -20.39 -15.71 -3.57
N GLU A 136 -20.93 -16.92 -3.61
CA GLU A 136 -22.24 -17.23 -4.17
C GLU A 136 -23.39 -16.59 -3.37
N LEU A 137 -23.27 -16.57 -2.03
CA LEU A 137 -24.25 -15.98 -1.13
C LEU A 137 -24.02 -14.49 -0.94
N PHE A 138 -22.77 -14.09 -0.71
CA PHE A 138 -22.38 -12.70 -0.50
C PHE A 138 -22.82 -11.80 -1.65
N ALA A 139 -22.61 -12.22 -2.91
CA ALA A 139 -22.99 -11.45 -4.09
C ALA A 139 -24.50 -11.10 -4.13
N ARG A 140 -25.36 -11.99 -3.61
CA ARG A 140 -26.82 -11.82 -3.56
C ARG A 140 -27.29 -11.08 -2.30
N GLY A 141 -26.58 -11.25 -1.18
CA GLY A 141 -27.02 -10.80 0.15
C GLY A 141 -26.37 -9.53 0.70
N LYS A 142 -25.22 -9.10 0.16
CA LYS A 142 -24.40 -8.04 0.76
C LYS A 142 -25.14 -6.73 1.04
N LEU A 143 -26.00 -6.27 0.12
CA LEU A 143 -26.73 -5.01 0.31
C LEU A 143 -27.82 -5.11 1.37
N VAL A 144 -28.47 -6.28 1.45
CA VAL A 144 -29.46 -6.56 2.50
C VAL A 144 -28.76 -6.58 3.85
N MET A 145 -27.67 -7.34 3.98
CA MET A 145 -26.89 -7.39 5.23
C MET A 145 -26.39 -6.00 5.66
N LEU A 146 -25.90 -5.18 4.72
CA LEU A 146 -25.49 -3.81 4.99
C LEU A 146 -26.66 -2.95 5.49
N ARG A 147 -27.83 -3.07 4.87
CA ARG A 147 -29.03 -2.34 5.28
C ARG A 147 -29.48 -2.76 6.67
N THR A 148 -29.56 -4.06 6.94
CA THR A 148 -29.93 -4.63 8.24
C THR A 148 -29.00 -4.13 9.34
N CYS A 149 -27.68 -4.19 9.13
CA CYS A 149 -26.71 -3.69 10.11
C CYS A 149 -26.85 -2.18 10.35
N ASN A 150 -27.00 -1.38 9.29
CA ASN A 150 -27.19 0.08 9.42
C ASN A 150 -28.51 0.45 10.10
N GLN A 151 -29.57 -0.35 9.92
CA GLN A 151 -30.84 -0.16 10.61
C GLN A 151 -30.73 -0.52 12.10
N LEU A 152 -30.03 -1.61 12.44
CA LEU A 152 -29.72 -1.93 13.83
C LEU A 152 -28.92 -0.81 14.50
N LEU A 153 -27.86 -0.30 13.84
CA LEU A 153 -27.07 0.82 14.35
C LEU A 153 -27.88 2.11 14.55
N ARG A 154 -28.91 2.35 13.73
CA ARG A 154 -29.84 3.49 13.90
C ARG A 154 -30.82 3.30 15.06
N ARG A 155 -31.23 2.06 15.35
CA ARG A 155 -32.15 1.73 16.46
C ARG A 155 -31.46 1.68 17.82
N LEU A 156 -30.15 1.46 17.85
CA LEU A 156 -29.38 1.30 19.09
C LEU A 156 -29.07 2.64 19.77
N SER A 157 -29.09 2.62 21.11
CA SER A 157 -28.61 3.76 21.89
C SER A 157 -27.09 3.84 21.78
N LYS A 158 -26.60 4.98 21.26
CA LYS A 158 -25.16 5.26 21.17
C LYS A 158 -24.48 5.46 22.53
N ALA A 159 -25.24 5.53 23.63
CA ALA A 159 -24.71 5.64 24.98
C ALA A 159 -24.75 4.30 25.74
N ASN A 160 -25.82 3.52 25.58
CA ASN A 160 -26.04 2.32 26.40
C ASN A 160 -25.68 1.00 25.68
N ASP A 161 -25.75 0.96 24.35
CA ASP A 161 -25.53 -0.28 23.58
C ASP A 161 -24.20 -0.28 22.81
N VAL A 162 -23.20 0.43 23.34
CA VAL A 162 -21.92 0.70 22.64
C VAL A 162 -21.18 -0.59 22.27
N VAL A 163 -21.18 -1.58 23.16
CA VAL A 163 -20.59 -2.90 22.92
C VAL A 163 -21.26 -3.59 21.73
N PHE A 164 -22.60 -3.51 21.63
CA PHE A 164 -23.32 -4.15 20.53
C PHE A 164 -23.14 -3.39 19.21
N CYS A 165 -23.13 -2.05 19.24
CA CYS A 165 -22.72 -1.24 18.09
C CYS A 165 -21.31 -1.62 17.59
N GLY A 166 -20.37 -1.79 18.53
CA GLY A 166 -19.00 -2.23 18.22
C GLY A 166 -18.96 -3.60 17.56
N ARG A 167 -19.72 -4.58 18.06
CA ARG A 167 -19.86 -5.91 17.43
C ARG A 167 -20.39 -5.83 16.01
N ILE A 168 -21.43 -5.01 15.76
CA ILE A 168 -21.99 -4.85 14.41
C ILE A 168 -20.97 -4.22 13.46
N ILE A 169 -20.24 -3.19 13.90
CA ILE A 169 -19.21 -2.52 13.09
C ILE A 169 -18.05 -3.47 12.79
N MET A 170 -17.59 -4.25 13.79
CA MET A 170 -16.54 -5.26 13.61
C MET A 170 -16.97 -6.36 12.65
N PHE A 171 -18.22 -6.83 12.76
CA PHE A 171 -18.79 -7.78 11.81
C PHE A 171 -18.82 -7.20 10.39
N LEU A 172 -19.28 -5.95 10.19
CA LEU A 172 -19.28 -5.31 8.87
C LEU A 172 -17.86 -5.19 8.29
N ALA A 173 -16.87 -4.85 9.12
CA ALA A 173 -15.48 -4.76 8.69
C ALA A 173 -14.86 -6.12 8.30
N HIS A 174 -15.31 -7.21 8.93
CA HIS A 174 -14.85 -8.56 8.61
C HIS A 174 -15.61 -9.21 7.45
N PHE A 175 -16.93 -9.02 7.41
CA PHE A 175 -17.83 -9.64 6.44
C PHE A 175 -17.67 -9.05 5.02
N PHE A 176 -17.31 -7.77 4.91
CA PHE A 176 -17.05 -7.13 3.63
C PHE A 176 -15.55 -7.15 3.31
N PRO A 177 -15.15 -7.64 2.11
CA PRO A 177 -13.77 -7.56 1.67
C PRO A 177 -13.26 -6.11 1.68
N LEU A 178 -11.98 -5.91 2.04
CA LEU A 178 -11.37 -4.56 2.14
C LEU A 178 -11.51 -3.72 0.86
N SER A 179 -11.50 -4.36 -0.31
CA SER A 179 -11.62 -3.69 -1.61
C SER A 179 -13.06 -3.53 -2.10
N GLU A 180 -14.05 -4.00 -1.32
CA GLU A 180 -15.45 -3.83 -1.66
C GLU A 180 -15.85 -2.35 -1.49
N ARG A 181 -16.38 -1.72 -2.55
CA ARG A 181 -16.69 -0.28 -2.54
C ARG A 181 -17.61 0.15 -1.40
N SER A 182 -18.49 -0.74 -0.94
CA SER A 182 -19.40 -0.48 0.19
C SER A 182 -18.71 -0.44 1.54
N ALA A 183 -17.51 -1.02 1.67
CA ALA A 183 -16.72 -1.05 2.90
C ALA A 183 -15.75 0.13 3.03
N VAL A 184 -15.57 0.91 1.96
CA VAL A 184 -14.59 1.99 1.91
C VAL A 184 -15.25 3.36 1.69
N ASN A 185 -14.89 4.35 2.51
CA ASN A 185 -15.35 5.72 2.35
C ASN A 185 -14.59 6.45 1.22
N ILE A 186 -14.76 6.02 -0.04
CA ILE A 186 -14.02 6.55 -1.21
C ILE A 186 -14.24 8.05 -1.38
N LYS A 187 -15.44 8.56 -1.06
CA LYS A 187 -15.76 9.99 -1.15
C LYS A 187 -15.00 10.82 -0.10
N GLY A 188 -14.57 10.21 1.01
CA GLY A 188 -13.87 10.91 2.08
C GLY A 188 -14.79 11.81 2.90
N VAL A 189 -16.08 11.46 3.00
CA VAL A 189 -17.06 12.26 3.74
C VAL A 189 -16.84 12.07 5.24
N PHE A 190 -16.73 13.18 5.96
CA PHE A 190 -16.64 13.18 7.42
C PHE A 190 -18.02 13.02 8.06
N ASN A 191 -18.09 12.36 9.22
CA ASN A 191 -19.33 12.23 9.97
C ASN A 191 -19.61 13.49 10.81
N THR A 192 -20.03 14.56 10.16
CA THR A 192 -20.32 15.84 10.80
C THR A 192 -21.49 15.80 11.78
N SER A 193 -22.35 14.76 11.73
CA SER A 193 -23.44 14.58 12.71
C SER A 193 -22.96 14.24 14.12
N ASN A 194 -21.72 13.77 14.28
CA ASN A 194 -21.15 13.48 15.59
C ASN A 194 -20.53 14.74 16.21
N GLU A 195 -21.40 15.63 16.68
CA GLU A 195 -20.97 16.90 17.26
C GLU A 195 -20.57 16.77 18.73
N THR A 196 -19.52 17.51 19.11
CA THR A 196 -19.13 17.73 20.51
C THR A 196 -19.96 18.88 21.05
N LYS A 197 -20.97 18.58 21.86
CA LYS A 197 -21.83 19.58 22.50
C LYS A 197 -21.14 20.11 23.75
N TYR A 198 -21.04 21.42 23.90
CA TYR A 198 -20.42 22.09 25.05
C TYR A 198 -21.24 23.33 25.45
N GLU A 199 -21.11 23.73 26.72
CA GLU A 199 -21.83 24.88 27.30
C GLU A 199 -21.57 26.19 26.53
N LYS A 200 -22.61 26.97 26.24
CA LYS A 200 -22.49 28.26 25.51
C LYS A 200 -22.51 29.48 26.44
N GLU A 201 -23.01 29.31 27.65
CA GLU A 201 -23.17 30.35 28.67
C GLU A 201 -22.43 29.94 29.94
N ALA A 202 -21.90 30.93 30.65
CA ALA A 202 -21.12 30.68 31.85
C ALA A 202 -22.06 30.25 32.98
N PRO A 203 -21.77 29.18 33.73
CA PRO A 203 -22.52 28.87 34.93
C PRO A 203 -22.31 29.95 36.00
N ASP A 204 -23.39 30.32 36.70
CA ASP A 204 -23.46 31.40 37.70
C ASP A 204 -22.45 31.29 38.86
N SER A 205 -21.79 30.14 39.02
CA SER A 205 -20.87 29.83 40.12
C SER A 205 -19.43 29.55 39.69
N SER A 206 -19.08 29.77 38.42
CA SER A 206 -17.77 29.37 37.89
C SER A 206 -16.66 30.41 38.14
N SER A 207 -15.56 29.98 38.76
CA SER A 207 -14.32 30.76 38.91
C SER A 207 -13.34 30.54 37.74
N ILE A 208 -13.84 30.10 36.59
CA ILE A 208 -13.06 29.60 35.46
C ILE A 208 -13.11 30.61 34.32
N ASP A 209 -12.02 30.75 33.57
CA ASP A 209 -12.01 31.54 32.34
C ASP A 209 -12.90 30.90 31.28
N PHE A 210 -14.15 31.36 31.23
CA PHE A 210 -15.14 30.86 30.28
C PHE A 210 -14.81 31.23 28.82
N ASN A 211 -14.02 32.29 28.59
CA ASN A 211 -13.56 32.64 27.25
C ASN A 211 -12.55 31.62 26.76
N PHE A 212 -11.59 31.21 27.60
CA PHE A 212 -10.69 30.12 27.27
C PHE A 212 -11.45 28.82 26.96
N TYR A 213 -12.42 28.46 27.81
CA TYR A 213 -13.25 27.27 27.61
C TYR A 213 -13.97 27.28 26.25
N LYS A 214 -14.56 28.42 25.86
CA LYS A 214 -15.17 28.60 24.53
C LYS A 214 -14.16 28.45 23.41
N THR A 215 -13.01 29.13 23.52
CA THR A 215 -11.94 29.06 22.51
C THR A 215 -11.45 27.63 22.35
N PHE A 216 -11.22 26.92 23.44
CA PHE A 216 -10.77 25.53 23.45
C PHE A 216 -11.76 24.60 22.73
N TRP A 217 -13.02 24.59 23.11
CA TRP A 217 -14.01 23.69 22.50
C TRP A 217 -14.41 24.09 21.09
N SER A 218 -14.23 25.37 20.70
CA SER A 218 -14.42 25.79 19.31
C SER A 218 -13.49 25.09 18.33
N LEU A 219 -12.33 24.58 18.79
CA LEU A 219 -11.41 23.80 17.95
C LEU A 219 -12.05 22.51 17.42
N GLN A 220 -12.98 21.91 18.17
CA GLN A 220 -13.62 20.65 17.78
C GLN A 220 -14.45 20.78 16.50
N GLU A 221 -14.96 21.97 16.18
CA GLU A 221 -15.64 22.24 14.89
C GLU A 221 -14.68 21.92 13.73
N PHE A 222 -13.43 22.38 13.82
CA PHE A 222 -12.42 22.17 12.78
C PHE A 222 -11.88 20.74 12.75
N PHE A 223 -11.71 20.09 13.91
CA PHE A 223 -11.34 18.67 13.96
C PHE A 223 -12.42 17.76 13.38
N SER A 224 -13.70 18.10 13.54
CA SER A 224 -14.82 17.32 13.01
C SER A 224 -14.98 17.44 11.48
N ASN A 225 -14.57 18.57 10.90
CA ASN A 225 -14.63 18.82 9.46
C ASN A 225 -13.35 19.51 8.93
N PRO A 226 -12.24 18.76 8.83
CA PRO A 226 -10.97 19.26 8.32
C PRO A 226 -11.04 19.89 6.92
N ALA A 227 -11.90 19.35 6.06
CA ALA A 227 -12.07 19.82 4.67
C ALA A 227 -12.55 21.28 4.58
N SER A 228 -13.12 21.84 5.65
CA SER A 228 -13.61 23.22 5.67
C SER A 228 -12.50 24.28 5.81
N LEU A 229 -11.27 23.89 6.18
CA LEU A 229 -10.16 24.81 6.45
C LEU A 229 -9.46 25.29 5.17
N THR A 230 -9.25 24.40 4.19
CA THR A 230 -8.52 24.73 2.96
C THR A 230 -9.19 25.78 2.08
N PRO A 231 -10.51 25.75 1.80
CA PRO A 231 -11.14 26.72 0.91
C PRO A 231 -11.37 28.10 1.56
N ALA A 232 -11.32 28.21 2.90
CA ALA A 232 -11.74 29.40 3.63
C ALA A 232 -10.62 29.92 4.55
N LEU A 233 -9.80 30.84 4.03
CA LEU A 233 -8.67 31.42 4.78
C LEU A 233 -9.07 32.07 6.12
N ALA A 234 -10.27 32.66 6.19
CA ALA A 234 -10.80 33.20 7.44
C ALA A 234 -11.02 32.12 8.52
N LYS A 235 -11.44 30.91 8.13
CA LYS A 235 -11.58 29.77 9.05
C LYS A 235 -10.22 29.27 9.52
N TRP A 236 -9.24 29.21 8.61
CA TRP A 236 -7.85 28.91 8.97
C TRP A 236 -7.29 29.88 10.00
N HIS A 237 -7.43 31.20 9.79
CA HIS A 237 -6.96 32.20 10.76
C HIS A 237 -7.68 32.12 12.10
N LYS A 238 -9.00 31.84 12.11
CA LYS A 238 -9.75 31.62 13.35
C LYS A 238 -9.24 30.39 14.10
N PHE A 239 -8.96 29.30 13.38
CA PHE A 239 -8.39 28.08 13.93
C PHE A 239 -7.00 28.33 14.52
N THR A 240 -6.08 28.95 13.77
CA THR A 240 -4.70 29.18 14.24
C THR A 240 -4.65 30.16 15.43
N THR A 241 -5.50 31.19 15.44
CA THR A 241 -5.64 32.09 16.59
C THR A 241 -6.10 31.33 17.84
N SER A 242 -7.13 30.48 17.69
CA SER A 242 -7.67 29.69 18.79
C SER A 242 -6.65 28.64 19.29
N LEU A 243 -5.96 27.97 18.36
CA LEU A 243 -4.94 26.98 18.66
C LEU A 243 -3.76 27.63 19.40
N THR A 244 -3.32 28.81 18.98
CA THR A 244 -2.24 29.55 19.64
C THR A 244 -2.55 29.82 21.11
N VAL A 245 -3.80 30.21 21.43
CA VAL A 245 -4.22 30.40 22.83
C VAL A 245 -4.12 29.10 23.62
N VAL A 246 -4.56 27.97 23.04
CA VAL A 246 -4.53 26.66 23.71
C VAL A 246 -3.10 26.15 23.91
N LEU A 247 -2.23 26.23 22.89
CA LEU A 247 -0.84 25.76 22.98
C LEU A 247 -0.03 26.60 23.98
N ASN A 248 -0.20 27.93 23.97
CA ASN A 248 0.41 28.79 24.98
C ASN A 248 -0.04 28.43 26.40
N THR A 249 -1.32 28.08 26.59
CA THR A 249 -1.84 27.65 27.89
C THR A 249 -1.21 26.33 28.34
N PHE A 250 -1.04 25.38 27.42
CA PHE A 250 -0.36 24.10 27.70
C PHE A 250 1.12 24.31 28.04
N GLU A 251 1.80 25.23 27.36
CA GLU A 251 3.22 25.56 27.62
C GLU A 251 3.39 26.31 28.95
N ALA A 252 2.45 27.20 29.30
CA ALA A 252 2.47 27.94 30.57
C ALA A 252 2.18 27.06 31.79
N GLN A 253 1.54 25.90 31.60
CA GLN A 253 1.20 24.95 32.66
C GLN A 253 1.84 23.58 32.38
N PRO A 254 3.16 23.42 32.52
CA PRO A 254 3.80 22.11 32.32
C PRO A 254 3.32 21.10 33.35
N LEU A 255 3.14 19.84 32.93
CA LEU A 255 2.73 18.74 33.79
C LEU A 255 3.94 18.11 34.49
N SER A 256 3.78 17.67 35.74
CA SER A 256 4.84 16.97 36.49
C SER A 256 4.84 15.47 36.19
N ASP A 257 6.02 14.83 36.23
CA ASP A 257 6.16 13.37 36.05
C ASP A 257 5.42 12.55 37.12
N GLU A 258 5.20 13.13 38.30
CA GLU A 258 4.44 12.50 39.40
C GLU A 258 2.93 12.37 39.07
N GLU A 259 2.37 13.36 38.36
CA GLU A 259 0.97 13.40 37.95
C GLU A 259 0.70 12.40 36.80
N GLY A 260 1.70 12.15 35.95
CA GLY A 260 1.58 11.22 34.81
C GLY A 260 1.66 9.73 35.18
N ASN A 261 2.33 9.37 36.27
CA ASN A 261 2.44 7.97 36.70
C ASN A 261 1.24 7.49 37.53
N ALA A 262 0.56 8.40 38.23
CA ALA A 262 -0.61 8.06 39.06
C ALA A 262 -1.82 7.55 38.25
N ILE A 263 -1.89 7.87 36.96
CA ILE A 263 -3.02 7.54 36.07
C ILE A 263 -2.86 6.14 35.41
N ASN A 264 -1.68 5.50 35.52
CA ASN A 264 -1.44 4.15 34.98
C ASN A 264 -1.93 3.00 35.89
N LEU A 265 -2.55 3.29 37.04
CA LEU A 265 -3.20 2.26 37.84
C LEU A 265 -4.50 1.85 37.15
N GLU A 266 -4.38 0.80 36.34
CA GLU A 266 -5.43 0.06 35.65
C GLU A 266 -6.69 -0.06 36.52
N ASP A 267 -7.70 0.77 36.23
CA ASP A 267 -9.05 0.59 36.73
C ASP A 267 -9.77 -0.36 35.78
N ASP A 268 -9.56 -1.66 36.03
CA ASP A 268 -10.01 -2.80 35.24
C ASP A 268 -11.54 -3.02 35.31
N GLY A 269 -12.33 -1.95 35.50
CA GLY A 269 -13.78 -2.03 35.67
C GLY A 269 -14.58 -0.73 35.73
N SER A 270 -14.03 0.46 35.50
CA SER A 270 -14.79 1.71 35.63
C SER A 270 -15.34 2.27 34.31
N ASN A 271 -16.43 3.02 34.45
CA ASN A 271 -17.23 3.61 33.38
C ASN A 271 -16.38 4.43 32.39
N PHE A 272 -15.95 3.81 31.29
CA PHE A 272 -15.31 4.51 30.17
C PHE A 272 -16.26 5.56 29.60
N SER A 273 -15.90 6.84 29.71
CA SER A 273 -16.62 7.89 28.99
C SER A 273 -16.21 7.85 27.53
N ILE A 274 -17.15 7.47 26.66
CA ILE A 274 -16.93 7.33 25.21
C ILE A 274 -16.80 8.71 24.53
N LYS A 275 -17.25 9.78 25.19
CA LYS A 275 -17.18 11.17 24.72
C LYS A 275 -16.46 12.06 25.73
N TYR A 276 -15.96 13.20 25.26
CA TYR A 276 -15.40 14.24 26.11
C TYR A 276 -16.41 14.76 27.14
N LEU A 277 -15.93 15.05 28.35
CA LEU A 277 -16.71 15.62 29.43
C LEU A 277 -16.69 17.15 29.33
N THR A 278 -17.56 17.69 28.49
CA THR A 278 -17.56 19.11 28.10
C THR A 278 -18.17 20.06 29.14
N SER A 279 -18.03 19.80 30.44
CA SER A 279 -18.50 20.74 31.46
C SER A 279 -17.43 21.78 31.77
N SER A 280 -17.81 23.07 31.83
CA SER A 280 -16.87 24.15 32.11
C SER A 280 -16.20 24.00 33.48
N ASN A 281 -16.90 23.45 34.47
CA ASN A 281 -16.39 23.19 35.82
C ASN A 281 -15.24 22.16 35.86
N LEU A 282 -15.15 21.29 34.86
CA LEU A 282 -14.13 20.24 34.77
C LEU A 282 -12.87 20.71 34.06
N MET A 283 -12.92 21.81 33.30
CA MET A 283 -11.81 22.28 32.46
C MET A 283 -10.48 22.39 33.24
N GLY A 284 -10.51 22.93 34.46
CA GLY A 284 -9.30 23.05 35.29
C GLY A 284 -8.68 21.71 35.71
N LEU A 285 -9.50 20.64 35.81
CA LEU A 285 -9.04 19.28 36.10
C LEU A 285 -8.59 18.58 34.82
N GLU A 286 -9.33 18.70 33.72
CA GLU A 286 -8.99 18.13 32.42
C GLU A 286 -7.65 18.66 31.89
N LEU A 287 -7.37 19.96 32.09
CA LEU A 287 -6.08 20.55 31.72
C LEU A 287 -4.91 19.97 32.50
N LYS A 288 -5.12 19.35 33.67
CA LYS A 288 -4.07 18.67 34.43
C LYS A 288 -3.90 17.20 34.05
N ASP A 289 -4.85 16.63 33.30
CA ASP A 289 -4.76 15.26 32.82
C ASP A 289 -3.83 15.17 31.58
N PRO A 290 -2.71 14.45 31.65
CA PRO A 290 -1.85 14.21 30.51
C PRO A 290 -2.55 13.48 29.36
N SER A 291 -3.49 12.56 29.65
CA SER A 291 -4.22 11.82 28.61
C SER A 291 -5.11 12.76 27.81
N PHE A 292 -5.86 13.63 28.49
CA PHE A 292 -6.65 14.69 27.86
C PHE A 292 -5.81 15.59 26.94
N ARG A 293 -4.64 16.08 27.40
CA ARG A 293 -3.75 16.88 26.55
C ARG A 293 -3.27 16.11 25.32
N ARG A 294 -2.90 14.84 25.49
CA ARG A 294 -2.51 13.97 24.36
C ARG A 294 -3.61 13.84 23.33
N HIS A 295 -4.87 13.66 23.74
CA HIS A 295 -5.99 13.56 22.81
C HIS A 295 -6.06 14.79 21.88
N ILE A 296 -5.96 16.00 22.45
CA ILE A 296 -6.03 17.25 21.68
C ILE A 296 -4.80 17.43 20.77
N LEU A 297 -3.59 17.20 21.29
CA LEU A 297 -2.35 17.33 20.52
C LEU A 297 -2.31 16.30 19.37
N VAL A 298 -2.75 15.07 19.60
CA VAL A 298 -2.85 14.05 18.55
C VAL A 298 -3.93 14.42 17.52
N GLN A 299 -5.07 14.99 17.93
CA GLN A 299 -6.06 15.54 16.99
C GLN A 299 -5.47 16.62 16.09
N CYS A 300 -4.60 17.49 16.62
CA CYS A 300 -3.86 18.46 15.81
C CYS A 300 -2.94 17.78 14.78
N LEU A 301 -2.17 16.76 15.19
CA LEU A 301 -1.27 16.04 14.27
C LEU A 301 -2.04 15.32 13.15
N ILE A 302 -3.16 14.66 13.48
CA ILE A 302 -4.05 14.02 12.50
C ILE A 302 -4.60 15.06 11.51
N LEU A 303 -5.03 16.22 12.02
CA LEU A 303 -5.52 17.32 11.18
C LEU A 303 -4.44 17.84 10.22
N PHE A 304 -3.23 18.08 10.73
CA PHE A 304 -2.12 18.56 9.91
C PHE A 304 -1.69 17.55 8.84
N ASP A 305 -1.65 16.25 9.18
CA ASP A 305 -1.37 15.21 8.20
C ASP A 305 -2.44 15.16 7.09
N TYR A 306 -3.72 15.26 7.46
CA TYR A 306 -4.81 15.38 6.49
C TYR A 306 -4.65 16.58 5.56
N LEU A 307 -4.34 17.77 6.09
CA LEU A 307 -4.17 18.99 5.28
C LEU A 307 -2.95 18.94 4.36
N LYS A 308 -1.90 18.17 4.74
CA LYS A 308 -0.72 17.93 3.91
C LYS A 308 -0.91 16.84 2.87
N ALA A 309 -1.92 15.98 3.04
CA ALA A 309 -2.18 14.88 2.13
C ALA A 309 -2.51 15.41 0.71
N PRO A 310 -2.03 14.75 -0.35
CA PRO A 310 -2.36 15.15 -1.72
C PRO A 310 -3.86 14.99 -1.95
N GLY A 311 -4.55 16.11 -2.22
CA GLY A 311 -5.97 16.12 -2.56
C GLY A 311 -6.27 15.36 -3.86
N LYS A 312 -7.56 15.11 -4.13
CA LYS A 312 -7.99 14.53 -5.41
C LYS A 312 -7.85 15.51 -6.58
N ASN A 313 -7.91 16.80 -6.29
CA ASN A 313 -7.75 17.90 -7.24
C ASN A 313 -6.69 18.88 -6.73
N ASP A 314 -5.93 19.51 -7.63
CA ASP A 314 -4.92 20.52 -7.28
C ASP A 314 -5.52 21.77 -6.59
N LYS A 315 -6.83 22.00 -6.76
CA LYS A 315 -7.56 23.13 -6.16
C LYS A 315 -7.82 22.98 -4.66
N ASP A 316 -7.65 21.78 -4.12
CA ASP A 316 -7.91 21.45 -2.72
C ASP A 316 -6.63 21.45 -1.87
N LEU A 317 -5.49 21.88 -2.44
CA LEU A 317 -4.22 21.96 -1.72
C LEU A 317 -4.09 23.27 -0.94
N PRO A 318 -3.47 23.23 0.25
CA PRO A 318 -3.15 24.44 1.00
C PRO A 318 -2.17 25.33 0.23
N SER A 319 -2.31 26.65 0.39
CA SER A 319 -1.32 27.66 -0.07
C SER A 319 0.06 27.37 0.53
N GLU A 320 1.14 27.78 -0.14
CA GLU A 320 2.51 27.63 0.38
C GLU A 320 2.67 28.29 1.75
N THR A 321 2.09 29.48 1.96
CA THR A 321 2.06 30.16 3.26
C THR A 321 1.39 29.31 4.35
N MET A 322 0.28 28.65 4.01
CA MET A 322 -0.44 27.77 4.93
C MET A 322 0.38 26.51 5.25
N LYS A 323 1.15 25.98 4.30
CA LYS A 323 2.04 24.83 4.54
C LYS A 323 3.16 25.17 5.53
N GLU A 324 3.75 26.35 5.41
CA GLU A 324 4.78 26.84 6.34
C GLU A 324 4.20 27.05 7.75
N GLU A 325 3.01 27.63 7.86
CA GLU A 325 2.30 27.76 9.13
C GLU A 325 1.99 26.39 9.75
N ILE A 326 1.46 25.44 8.95
CA ILE A 326 1.20 24.06 9.41
C ILE A 326 2.46 23.43 9.99
N LYS A 327 3.60 23.54 9.29
CA LYS A 327 4.87 22.99 9.75
C LYS A 327 5.30 23.59 11.10
N THR A 328 5.13 24.91 11.25
CA THR A 328 5.46 25.62 12.49
C THR A 328 4.61 25.14 13.66
N TYR A 329 3.28 25.04 13.48
CA TYR A 329 2.39 24.53 14.52
C TYR A 329 2.60 23.04 14.80
N GLU A 330 2.91 22.23 13.79
CA GLU A 330 3.23 20.82 13.95
C GLU A 330 4.46 20.62 14.83
N GLU A 331 5.55 21.35 14.57
CA GLU A 331 6.76 21.30 15.40
C GLU A 331 6.47 21.70 16.86
N TRP A 332 5.63 22.73 17.07
CA TRP A 332 5.22 23.15 18.42
C TRP A 332 4.39 22.08 19.13
N VAL A 333 3.42 21.47 18.45
CA VAL A 333 2.59 20.38 18.99
C VAL A 333 3.45 19.16 19.33
N LYS A 334 4.42 18.79 18.48
CA LYS A 334 5.36 17.70 18.74
C LYS A 334 6.21 17.97 19.99
N LYS A 335 6.75 19.19 20.14
CA LYS A 335 7.49 19.61 21.35
C LYS A 335 6.63 19.46 22.61
N LEU A 336 5.38 19.91 22.59
CA LEU A 336 4.48 19.77 23.74
C LEU A 336 4.14 18.32 24.06
N LEU A 337 3.95 17.49 23.03
CA LEU A 337 3.69 16.05 23.20
C LEU A 337 4.89 15.32 23.80
N GLU A 338 6.11 15.68 23.38
CA GLU A 338 7.35 15.15 23.92
C GLU A 338 7.50 15.44 25.41
N MET A 339 7.09 16.64 25.83
CA MET A 339 7.11 17.09 27.22
C MET A 339 5.94 16.55 28.06
N THR A 340 4.95 15.89 27.45
CA THR A 340 3.77 15.39 28.16
C THR A 340 4.03 13.98 28.71
N PRO A 341 4.07 13.78 30.05
CA PRO A 341 4.28 12.47 30.66
C PRO A 341 3.06 11.54 30.46
N PRO A 342 3.20 10.21 30.66
CA PRO A 342 4.44 9.45 30.84
C PRO A 342 5.13 9.10 29.51
N LYS A 343 6.47 9.12 29.44
CA LYS A 343 7.24 8.69 28.25
C LYS A 343 6.86 9.42 26.96
N GLY A 344 6.75 10.76 27.00
CA GLY A 344 6.31 11.57 25.86
C GLY A 344 7.11 11.34 24.56
N LYS A 345 8.43 11.13 24.65
CA LYS A 345 9.29 10.79 23.50
C LYS A 345 8.89 9.48 22.80
N GLU A 346 8.70 8.40 23.58
CA GLU A 346 8.29 7.08 23.04
C GLU A 346 6.88 7.15 22.44
N PHE A 347 5.99 7.89 23.10
CA PHE A 347 4.63 8.13 22.61
C PHE A 347 4.64 8.89 21.28
N LEU A 348 5.40 10.00 21.20
CA LEU A 348 5.53 10.78 19.96
C LEU A 348 6.09 9.92 18.82
N HIS A 349 7.15 9.14 19.07
CA HIS A 349 7.70 8.24 18.05
C HIS A 349 6.67 7.23 17.53
N SER A 350 5.83 6.70 18.43
CA SER A 350 4.74 5.79 18.06
C SER A 350 3.68 6.47 17.20
N ILE A 351 3.30 7.72 17.53
CA ILE A 351 2.34 8.50 16.75
C ILE A 351 2.91 8.85 15.36
N GLU A 352 4.17 9.25 15.27
CA GLU A 352 4.83 9.52 13.99
C GLU A 352 4.86 8.27 13.09
N HIS A 353 5.20 7.11 13.66
CA HIS A 353 5.17 5.86 12.93
C HIS A 353 3.76 5.48 12.43
N ILE A 354 2.72 5.74 13.24
CA ILE A 354 1.33 5.53 12.84
C ILE A 354 0.95 6.44 11.67
N LEU A 355 1.27 7.74 11.74
CA LEU A 355 0.98 8.69 10.66
C LEU A 355 1.74 8.37 9.37
N GLU A 356 2.99 7.93 9.46
CA GLU A 356 3.74 7.43 8.30
C GLU A 356 3.06 6.24 7.63
N ARG A 357 2.51 5.32 8.43
CA ARG A 357 1.76 4.16 7.92
C ARG A 357 0.41 4.58 7.32
N GLU A 358 -0.31 5.51 7.94
CA GLU A 358 -1.57 6.07 7.44
C GLU A 358 -1.40 6.66 6.03
N ARG A 359 -0.25 7.29 5.75
CA ARG A 359 0.08 7.78 4.41
C ARG A 359 -0.11 6.66 3.37
N ASN A 360 0.41 5.45 3.62
CA ASN A 360 0.26 4.33 2.68
C ASN A 360 -1.22 3.99 2.41
N TRP A 361 -2.08 4.11 3.42
CA TRP A 361 -3.51 3.88 3.30
C TRP A 361 -4.22 4.96 2.48
N VAL A 362 -3.79 6.22 2.65
CA VAL A 362 -4.26 7.34 1.81
C VAL A 362 -3.92 7.11 0.34
N TRP A 363 -2.69 6.72 0.03
CA TRP A 363 -2.27 6.41 -1.35
C TRP A 363 -3.04 5.21 -1.92
N TRP A 364 -3.14 4.10 -1.17
CA TRP A 364 -3.91 2.91 -1.57
C TRP A 364 -5.38 3.23 -1.86
N LYS A 365 -6.01 4.05 -1.01
CA LYS A 365 -7.39 4.48 -1.17
C LYS A 365 -7.57 5.38 -2.39
N ARG A 366 -6.62 6.28 -2.64
CA ARG A 366 -6.62 7.15 -3.82
C ARG A 366 -6.53 6.35 -5.11
N ASP A 367 -5.74 5.28 -5.11
CA ASP A 367 -5.57 4.38 -6.26
C ASP A 367 -6.77 3.43 -6.46
N GLY A 368 -7.89 3.68 -5.79
CA GLY A 368 -9.15 2.97 -5.98
C GLY A 368 -9.30 1.71 -5.12
N CYS A 369 -8.53 1.59 -4.04
CA CYS A 369 -8.56 0.46 -3.11
C CYS A 369 -8.35 -0.91 -3.80
N PRO A 370 -7.25 -1.10 -4.57
CA PRO A 370 -7.01 -2.37 -5.26
C PRO A 370 -6.99 -3.55 -4.27
N PRO A 371 -7.36 -4.78 -4.70
CA PRO A 371 -7.31 -5.98 -3.88
C PRO A 371 -6.01 -6.08 -3.09
N PHE A 372 -6.12 -5.96 -1.77
CA PHE A 372 -4.97 -6.04 -0.87
C PHE A 372 -4.45 -7.48 -0.75
N GLU A 373 -5.36 -8.45 -0.87
CA GLU A 373 -5.06 -9.88 -0.80
C GLU A 373 -4.78 -10.46 -2.19
N LYS A 374 -3.73 -11.28 -2.28
CA LYS A 374 -3.51 -12.13 -3.46
C LYS A 374 -4.55 -13.25 -3.44
N GLN A 375 -5.26 -13.44 -4.55
CA GLN A 375 -6.21 -14.54 -4.62
C GLN A 375 -5.52 -15.88 -4.32
N PRO A 376 -6.17 -16.79 -3.57
CA PRO A 376 -5.67 -18.12 -3.36
C PRO A 376 -5.30 -18.72 -4.71
N ILE A 377 -4.06 -19.21 -4.84
CA ILE A 377 -3.69 -19.97 -6.02
C ILE A 377 -4.64 -21.15 -6.06
N GLU A 378 -5.56 -21.15 -7.03
CA GLU A 378 -6.41 -22.31 -7.27
C GLU A 378 -5.47 -23.50 -7.38
N LYS A 379 -5.56 -24.41 -6.40
CA LYS A 379 -5.02 -25.75 -6.55
C LYS A 379 -5.85 -26.34 -7.67
N LYS A 380 -5.42 -26.12 -8.92
CA LYS A 380 -5.95 -26.84 -10.07
C LYS A 380 -5.84 -28.30 -9.68
N LEU A 381 -6.97 -28.89 -9.30
CA LEU A 381 -7.16 -30.33 -9.34
C LEU A 381 -6.61 -30.70 -10.71
N ALA A 382 -5.54 -31.48 -10.71
CA ALA A 382 -4.83 -31.81 -11.93
C ALA A 382 -5.82 -32.55 -12.83
N GLN A 383 -6.56 -31.80 -13.65
CA GLN A 383 -7.26 -32.35 -14.79
C GLN A 383 -6.17 -32.94 -15.67
N ASP A 384 -6.33 -34.22 -15.95
CA ASP A 384 -5.45 -35.10 -16.70
C ASP A 384 -5.43 -34.71 -18.19
N GLY A 385 -5.15 -33.44 -18.47
CA GLY A 385 -4.91 -32.88 -19.79
C GLY A 385 -3.41 -32.85 -20.03
N GLY A 386 -2.94 -33.64 -21.00
CA GLY A 386 -1.53 -33.82 -21.35
C GLY A 386 -0.75 -32.50 -21.33
N LYS A 387 0.06 -32.30 -20.28
CA LYS A 387 0.94 -31.14 -20.15
C LYS A 387 1.93 -31.17 -21.31
N LYS A 388 1.84 -30.21 -22.24
CA LYS A 388 2.95 -29.89 -23.16
C LYS A 388 4.19 -29.65 -22.29
N ARG A 389 5.10 -30.62 -22.25
CA ARG A 389 6.33 -30.54 -21.45
C ARG A 389 7.12 -29.33 -21.95
N ARG A 390 7.24 -28.31 -21.09
CA ARG A 390 8.19 -27.23 -21.33
C ARG A 390 9.59 -27.86 -21.45
N PRO A 391 10.44 -27.41 -22.38
CA PRO A 391 11.79 -27.92 -22.51
C PRO A 391 12.52 -27.73 -21.17
N ARG A 392 12.92 -28.84 -20.54
CA ARG A 392 13.64 -28.80 -19.27
C ARG A 392 15.09 -28.43 -19.59
N TRP A 393 15.44 -27.18 -19.31
CA TRP A 393 16.81 -26.71 -19.37
C TRP A 393 17.61 -27.34 -18.24
N ARG A 394 18.78 -27.93 -18.55
CA ARG A 394 19.59 -28.68 -17.57
C ARG A 394 19.98 -27.81 -16.37
N LEU A 395 20.31 -26.54 -16.61
CA LEU A 395 20.73 -25.56 -15.58
C LEU A 395 19.67 -24.47 -15.36
N GLY A 396 18.38 -24.78 -15.55
CA GLY A 396 17.26 -23.89 -15.21
C GLY A 396 16.89 -22.85 -16.28
N ASN A 397 17.87 -22.19 -16.91
CA ASN A 397 17.62 -21.25 -18.02
C ASN A 397 18.33 -21.67 -19.32
N LYS A 398 17.92 -21.03 -20.43
CA LYS A 398 18.45 -21.27 -21.78
C LYS A 398 19.92 -20.88 -21.90
N GLU A 399 20.30 -19.69 -21.43
CA GLU A 399 21.64 -19.11 -21.57
C GLU A 399 22.71 -19.92 -20.81
N LEU A 400 22.46 -20.30 -19.56
CA LEU A 400 23.34 -21.18 -18.78
C LEU A 400 23.48 -22.55 -19.45
N SER A 401 22.37 -23.10 -19.94
CA SER A 401 22.41 -24.39 -20.64
C SER A 401 23.16 -24.31 -21.97
N GLN A 402 23.27 -23.13 -22.58
CA GLN A 402 24.02 -22.89 -23.81
C GLN A 402 25.50 -22.67 -23.52
N LEU A 403 25.84 -21.89 -22.49
CA LEU A 403 27.22 -21.66 -22.06
C LEU A 403 27.92 -22.97 -21.68
N TRP A 404 27.25 -23.85 -20.93
CA TRP A 404 27.80 -25.15 -20.57
C TRP A 404 27.99 -26.07 -21.76
N LYS A 405 27.10 -26.01 -22.76
CA LYS A 405 27.30 -26.75 -24.01
C LYS A 405 28.56 -26.29 -24.75
N TRP A 406 28.85 -24.99 -24.76
CA TRP A 406 30.07 -24.48 -25.42
C TRP A 406 31.35 -24.88 -24.71
N ALA A 407 31.33 -24.92 -23.37
CA ALA A 407 32.43 -25.44 -22.58
C ALA A 407 32.68 -26.94 -22.87
N ASP A 408 31.62 -27.74 -22.89
CA ASP A 408 31.71 -29.18 -23.21
C ASP A 408 32.16 -29.44 -24.66
N GLN A 409 31.79 -28.56 -25.59
CA GLN A 409 32.13 -28.70 -27.03
C GLN A 409 33.57 -28.32 -27.35
N ASN A 410 34.19 -27.44 -26.56
CA ASN A 410 35.53 -26.93 -26.85
C ASN A 410 36.48 -27.12 -25.65
N PRO A 411 36.71 -28.37 -25.20
CA PRO A 411 37.59 -28.63 -24.06
C PRO A 411 39.03 -28.20 -24.31
N ASN A 412 39.45 -28.18 -25.58
CA ASN A 412 40.81 -27.89 -26.00
C ASN A 412 40.99 -26.46 -26.53
N ALA A 413 40.00 -25.57 -26.40
CA ALA A 413 40.09 -24.18 -26.89
C ALA A 413 41.26 -23.41 -26.27
N LEU A 414 41.68 -23.79 -25.06
CA LEU A 414 42.82 -23.16 -24.40
C LEU A 414 44.18 -23.72 -24.85
N THR A 415 44.20 -24.92 -25.43
CA THR A 415 45.40 -25.65 -25.86
C THR A 415 45.57 -25.70 -27.38
N ASP A 416 44.69 -25.02 -28.13
CA ASP A 416 44.74 -24.98 -29.58
C ASP A 416 46.05 -24.30 -30.05
N PRO A 417 46.92 -24.98 -30.83
CA PRO A 417 48.16 -24.39 -31.32
C PRO A 417 47.93 -23.21 -32.27
N GLU A 418 46.78 -23.09 -32.92
CA GLU A 418 46.44 -21.92 -33.76
C GLU A 418 46.11 -20.67 -32.92
N ARG A 419 45.87 -20.83 -31.60
CA ARG A 419 45.57 -19.72 -30.69
C ARG A 419 46.72 -18.70 -30.59
N VAL A 420 47.97 -19.14 -30.74
CA VAL A 420 49.16 -18.30 -30.60
C VAL A 420 49.93 -18.26 -31.92
N CYS A 421 49.34 -17.63 -32.92
CA CYS A 421 50.03 -17.35 -34.19
C CYS A 421 50.80 -16.03 -34.08
N THR A 422 52.08 -16.10 -33.70
CA THR A 422 52.98 -14.94 -33.76
C THR A 422 53.71 -14.91 -35.12
N PRO A 423 53.66 -13.80 -35.88
CA PRO A 423 54.35 -13.71 -37.16
C PRO A 423 55.88 -13.75 -36.99
N ALA A 424 56.58 -14.24 -38.02
CA ALA A 424 58.04 -14.22 -38.05
C ALA A 424 58.55 -12.77 -38.19
N ILE A 425 59.66 -12.47 -37.53
CA ILE A 425 60.22 -11.11 -37.49
C ILE A 425 60.57 -10.53 -38.86
N MET A 426 61.04 -11.39 -39.77
CA MET A 426 61.35 -11.01 -41.15
C MET A 426 60.10 -10.58 -41.91
N ASP A 427 58.97 -11.25 -41.69
CA ASP A 427 57.71 -10.90 -42.35
C ASP A 427 57.09 -9.65 -41.74
N TYR A 428 57.26 -9.45 -40.43
CA TYR A 428 56.69 -8.31 -39.73
C TYR A 428 57.35 -6.98 -40.14
N TRP A 429 58.68 -6.95 -40.31
CA TRP A 429 59.43 -5.73 -40.61
C TRP A 429 59.58 -5.39 -42.10
N LYS A 430 59.16 -6.29 -43.02
CA LYS A 430 59.18 -6.04 -44.48
C LYS A 430 58.59 -4.68 -44.88
N PRO A 431 57.40 -4.27 -44.41
CA PRO A 431 56.83 -2.97 -44.77
C PRO A 431 57.73 -1.79 -44.39
N LEU A 432 58.35 -1.85 -43.20
CA LEU A 432 59.27 -0.79 -42.77
C LEU A 432 60.60 -0.84 -43.52
N ALA A 433 61.06 -2.02 -43.95
CA ALA A 433 62.25 -2.16 -44.78
C ALA A 433 62.03 -1.56 -46.18
N GLU A 434 60.84 -1.74 -46.75
CA GLU A 434 60.43 -1.14 -48.04
C GLU A 434 60.31 0.38 -47.94
N ASP A 435 59.76 0.91 -46.84
CA ASP A 435 59.76 2.34 -46.55
C ASP A 435 61.18 2.95 -46.51
N MET A 436 62.18 2.18 -46.06
CA MET A 436 63.56 2.65 -45.94
C MET A 436 64.32 2.69 -47.28
N ASP A 437 63.75 2.21 -48.38
CA ASP A 437 64.35 2.27 -49.71
C ASP A 437 63.99 3.59 -50.41
N GLU A 438 64.99 4.47 -50.60
CA GLU A 438 64.81 5.78 -51.24
C GLU A 438 64.29 5.66 -52.70
N SER A 439 64.43 4.50 -53.34
CA SER A 439 63.91 4.23 -54.69
C SER A 439 62.41 3.91 -54.73
N ALA A 440 61.80 3.57 -53.59
CA ALA A 440 60.37 3.26 -53.49
C ALA A 440 59.47 4.52 -53.55
N GLY A 441 60.05 5.72 -53.36
CA GLY A 441 59.36 7.00 -53.56
C GLY A 441 58.21 7.28 -52.59
N ILE A 442 58.23 6.66 -51.39
CA ILE A 442 57.19 6.81 -50.37
C ILE A 442 57.41 8.11 -49.59
N GLU A 443 56.34 8.87 -49.37
CA GLU A 443 56.39 10.13 -48.60
C GLU A 443 56.57 9.85 -47.09
N GLU A 444 57.46 10.59 -46.43
CA GLU A 444 57.86 10.34 -45.02
C GLU A 444 56.70 10.30 -44.02
N GLU A 445 55.59 10.99 -44.30
CA GLU A 445 54.40 11.03 -43.44
C GLU A 445 53.74 9.64 -43.31
N TYR A 446 53.83 8.82 -44.36
CA TYR A 446 53.21 7.49 -44.42
C TYR A 446 54.14 6.34 -44.00
N HIS A 447 55.37 6.63 -43.60
CA HIS A 447 56.27 5.59 -43.12
C HIS A 447 55.73 4.92 -41.87
N HIS A 448 55.85 3.60 -41.83
CA HIS A 448 55.43 2.76 -40.71
C HIS A 448 56.18 3.08 -39.41
N LYS A 449 57.32 3.79 -39.48
CA LYS A 449 58.04 4.34 -38.31
C LYS A 449 57.20 5.32 -37.48
N ASN A 450 56.24 6.01 -38.11
CA ASN A 450 55.37 6.98 -37.45
C ASN A 450 54.19 6.29 -36.74
N ASN A 451 53.86 5.04 -37.08
CA ASN A 451 52.80 4.30 -36.43
C ASN A 451 53.28 3.69 -35.10
N ARG A 452 52.99 4.41 -34.00
CA ARG A 452 53.40 4.03 -32.63
C ARG A 452 53.00 2.60 -32.23
N VAL A 453 51.83 2.10 -32.66
CA VAL A 453 51.36 0.75 -32.31
C VAL A 453 52.11 -0.32 -33.09
N TYR A 454 52.40 -0.06 -34.38
CA TYR A 454 53.22 -0.95 -35.21
C TYR A 454 54.65 -1.04 -34.66
N CYS A 455 55.30 0.11 -34.38
CA CYS A 455 56.64 0.16 -33.80
C CYS A 455 56.72 -0.57 -32.45
N TRP A 456 55.72 -0.37 -31.57
CA TRP A 456 55.70 -1.03 -30.26
C TRP A 456 55.47 -2.54 -30.34
N LYS A 457 54.58 -3.01 -31.23
CA LYS A 457 54.38 -4.45 -31.48
C LYS A 457 55.64 -5.06 -32.07
N GLY A 458 56.26 -4.41 -33.05
CA GLY A 458 57.51 -4.83 -33.66
C GLY A 458 58.65 -4.95 -32.66
N LEU A 459 58.85 -3.94 -31.81
CA LEU A 459 59.87 -3.99 -30.75
C LEU A 459 59.70 -5.19 -29.81
N ARG A 460 58.45 -5.55 -29.48
CA ARG A 460 58.17 -6.75 -28.66
C ARG A 460 58.43 -8.05 -29.42
N PHE A 461 58.23 -8.08 -30.73
CA PHE A 461 58.62 -9.22 -31.56
C PHE A 461 60.14 -9.32 -31.65
N SER A 462 60.85 -8.21 -31.87
CA SER A 462 62.32 -8.15 -31.89
C SER A 462 62.96 -8.55 -30.58
N ALA A 463 62.46 -8.06 -29.44
CA ALA A 463 62.97 -8.47 -28.13
C ALA A 463 62.83 -9.99 -27.87
N ARG A 464 61.93 -10.70 -28.58
CA ARG A 464 61.71 -12.14 -28.44
C ARG A 464 62.39 -12.99 -29.51
N GLN A 465 62.53 -12.48 -30.73
CA GLN A 465 63.02 -13.25 -31.89
C GLN A 465 64.40 -12.78 -32.39
N ASP A 466 64.77 -11.51 -32.21
CA ASP A 466 66.05 -10.92 -32.66
C ASP A 466 66.58 -9.87 -31.66
N LEU A 467 67.29 -10.36 -30.64
CA LEU A 467 67.91 -9.54 -29.60
C LEU A 467 69.04 -8.65 -30.14
N GLU A 468 69.71 -9.06 -31.21
CA GLU A 468 70.81 -8.29 -31.79
C GLU A 468 70.27 -7.06 -32.52
N GLY A 469 69.25 -7.22 -33.37
CA GLY A 469 68.53 -6.11 -33.99
C GLY A 469 67.88 -5.20 -32.95
N PHE A 470 67.27 -5.77 -31.90
CA PHE A 470 66.67 -4.98 -30.82
C PHE A 470 67.68 -4.08 -30.08
N SER A 471 68.93 -4.54 -29.90
CA SER A 471 69.96 -3.75 -29.22
C SER A 471 70.32 -2.45 -29.97
N ARG A 472 70.22 -2.47 -31.30
CA ARG A 472 70.51 -1.34 -32.19
C ARG A 472 69.43 -0.25 -32.12
N PHE A 473 68.27 -0.54 -31.51
CA PHE A 473 67.23 0.46 -31.24
C PHE A 473 67.78 1.68 -30.47
N THR A 474 68.67 1.43 -29.51
CA THR A 474 69.22 2.50 -28.65
C THR A 474 70.12 3.47 -29.40
N GLU A 475 70.77 3.01 -30.46
CA GLU A 475 71.73 3.80 -31.25
C GLU A 475 71.06 4.39 -32.51
N HIS A 476 70.10 3.68 -33.10
CA HIS A 476 69.56 3.96 -34.44
C HIS A 476 68.03 4.06 -34.50
N GLY A 477 67.34 4.02 -33.36
CA GLY A 477 65.88 4.08 -33.30
C GLY A 477 65.21 2.87 -33.96
N ILE A 478 63.94 3.02 -34.36
CA ILE A 478 63.12 1.91 -34.86
C ILE A 478 63.63 1.30 -36.16
N GLU A 479 64.25 2.11 -37.02
CA GLU A 479 64.85 1.69 -38.29
C GLU A 479 66.07 0.77 -38.08
N GLY A 480 66.80 0.93 -36.97
CA GLY A 480 67.93 0.06 -36.62
C GLY A 480 67.55 -1.36 -36.19
N VAL A 481 66.26 -1.59 -35.91
CA VAL A 481 65.71 -2.88 -35.48
C VAL A 481 65.28 -3.74 -36.67
N VAL A 482 65.19 -3.15 -37.87
CA VAL A 482 64.86 -3.86 -39.10
C VAL A 482 66.03 -4.81 -39.46
N PRO A 483 65.76 -6.10 -39.70
CA PRO A 483 66.79 -7.05 -40.08
C PRO A 483 67.57 -6.58 -41.32
N LEU A 484 68.90 -6.54 -41.21
CA LEU A 484 69.79 -6.00 -42.26
C LEU A 484 69.70 -6.75 -43.60
N GLU A 485 69.15 -7.96 -43.58
CA GLU A 485 68.92 -8.81 -44.76
C GLU A 485 67.77 -8.30 -45.64
N LEU A 486 66.87 -7.50 -45.07
CA LEU A 486 65.75 -6.88 -45.79
C LEU A 486 66.11 -5.52 -46.41
N LEU A 487 67.25 -4.94 -46.05
CA LEU A 487 67.65 -3.59 -46.47
C LEU A 487 68.58 -3.62 -47.70
N PRO A 488 68.45 -2.66 -48.64
CA PRO A 488 69.40 -2.51 -49.75
C PRO A 488 70.85 -2.32 -49.26
N PRO A 489 71.87 -2.75 -50.04
CA PRO A 489 73.28 -2.74 -49.61
C PRO A 489 73.79 -1.36 -49.17
N GLU A 490 73.29 -0.30 -49.80
CA GLU A 490 73.65 1.09 -49.56
C GLU A 490 73.15 1.55 -48.18
N VAL A 491 71.91 1.21 -47.83
CA VAL A 491 71.27 1.53 -46.54
C VAL A 491 71.82 0.66 -45.41
N ARG A 492 72.12 -0.61 -45.69
CA ARG A 492 72.70 -1.57 -44.73
C ARG A 492 74.01 -1.08 -44.12
N SER A 493 74.82 -0.34 -44.89
CA SER A 493 76.13 0.17 -44.44
C SER A 493 76.04 1.19 -43.29
N LYS A 494 74.91 1.92 -43.16
CA LYS A 494 74.66 2.92 -42.10
C LYS A 494 74.40 2.30 -40.73
N TYR A 495 73.91 1.06 -40.70
CA TYR A 495 73.44 0.37 -39.50
C TYR A 495 74.35 -0.80 -39.05
N GLN A 496 75.56 -0.89 -39.61
CA GLN A 496 76.61 -1.82 -39.15
C GLN A 496 77.49 -1.16 -38.07
N VAL A 497 77.62 -1.82 -36.92
CA VAL A 497 78.40 -1.33 -35.78
C VAL A 497 79.91 -1.54 -36.01
N LYS A 498 80.75 -0.49 -35.89
CA LYS A 498 82.23 -0.59 -35.83
C LYS A 498 82.71 -0.84 -34.38
N PRO A 499 83.64 -1.76 -34.10
CA PRO A 499 83.88 -2.30 -32.74
C PRO A 499 84.86 -1.46 -31.88
N GLY A 500 84.58 -0.17 -31.63
CA GLY A 500 85.56 0.75 -30.99
C GLY A 500 85.19 1.48 -29.68
N ASP A 501 83.93 1.87 -29.44
CA ASP A 501 83.67 3.03 -28.56
C ASP A 501 83.00 2.78 -27.19
N ARG A 502 82.97 1.56 -26.66
CA ARG A 502 82.23 1.27 -25.39
C ARG A 502 82.92 1.61 -24.05
N THR A 503 84.14 2.18 -24.01
CA THR A 503 84.96 2.13 -22.76
C THR A 503 85.28 3.47 -22.06
N LYS A 504 84.50 4.55 -22.18
CA LYS A 504 84.76 5.78 -21.41
C LYS A 504 83.52 6.62 -21.08
N ARG A 505 82.71 6.25 -20.08
CA ARG A 505 81.95 7.27 -19.31
C ARG A 505 81.35 6.88 -17.95
N ALA A 506 81.80 5.80 -17.32
CA ALA A 506 81.43 5.52 -15.92
C ALA A 506 82.53 6.01 -14.96
N LYS A 507 82.56 7.33 -14.65
CA LYS A 507 83.15 7.95 -13.43
C LYS A 507 83.29 9.48 -13.58
N LYS A 508 82.33 10.25 -13.03
CA LYS A 508 82.60 11.50 -12.30
C LYS A 508 81.39 11.89 -11.45
N GLU A 509 81.66 12.13 -10.17
CA GLU A 509 80.79 12.24 -9.00
C GLU A 509 79.93 13.53 -8.86
N ASP A 510 78.81 13.35 -8.15
CA ASP A 510 78.24 14.07 -6.99
C ASP A 510 77.73 15.52 -6.99
N THR A 511 76.51 15.59 -6.42
CA THR A 511 75.79 16.65 -5.67
C THR A 511 75.35 17.95 -6.37
N LYS A 512 74.02 18.14 -6.52
CA LYS A 512 73.14 18.96 -5.64
C LYS A 512 71.82 19.29 -6.36
N GLY A 513 70.69 19.04 -5.68
CA GLY A 513 69.51 19.90 -5.73
C GLY A 513 68.54 19.86 -6.92
N SER A 514 67.43 19.15 -6.67
CA SER A 514 66.03 19.55 -6.97
C SER A 514 65.38 19.22 -8.33
N VAL A 515 64.15 18.68 -8.16
CA VAL A 515 62.95 18.72 -9.02
C VAL A 515 62.69 17.54 -9.98
N GLN A 516 61.63 16.81 -9.61
CA GLN A 516 60.59 16.09 -10.37
C GLN A 516 60.96 14.95 -11.34
N GLN A 517 60.45 13.77 -11.01
CA GLN A 517 59.70 12.85 -11.89
C GLN A 517 58.81 12.00 -10.96
N VAL A 518 57.48 11.99 -11.15
CA VAL A 518 56.71 11.17 -12.11
C VAL A 518 56.85 9.68 -11.82
N GLU A 519 55.68 9.09 -11.55
CA GLU A 519 55.38 7.68 -11.46
C GLU A 519 56.03 6.88 -12.60
N GLU A 520 56.59 5.72 -12.28
CA GLU A 520 56.09 4.50 -12.91
C GLU A 520 56.37 3.28 -12.05
N SER A 521 55.30 2.53 -11.84
CA SER A 521 55.23 1.18 -11.34
C SER A 521 56.24 0.26 -12.02
N GLN A 522 56.85 -0.65 -11.26
CA GLN A 522 57.02 -2.02 -11.76
C GLN A 522 57.15 -3.04 -10.63
N ILE A 523 56.31 -4.05 -10.79
CA ILE A 523 56.15 -5.28 -10.03
C ILE A 523 57.27 -6.25 -10.41
N ALA A 524 57.85 -6.97 -9.46
CA ALA A 524 57.78 -8.44 -9.42
C ALA A 524 58.65 -9.07 -8.32
N THR A 525 57.97 -9.91 -7.54
CA THR A 525 58.41 -10.85 -6.51
C THR A 525 59.29 -11.98 -7.06
N PRO A 526 59.93 -12.77 -6.17
CA PRO A 526 59.69 -14.21 -6.25
C PRO A 526 59.37 -14.85 -4.89
N ALA A 527 58.71 -16.00 -5.00
CA ALA A 527 57.94 -16.69 -3.97
C ALA A 527 58.71 -17.81 -3.22
N SER A 528 57.96 -18.50 -2.35
CA SER A 528 58.18 -19.79 -1.64
C SER A 528 58.41 -19.58 -0.12
N GLU A 529 57.76 -20.24 0.85
CA GLU A 529 57.01 -21.52 0.92
C GLU A 529 55.95 -21.51 2.05
N ALA A 530 54.87 -22.31 1.88
CA ALA A 530 54.12 -23.21 2.82
C ALA A 530 54.10 -22.92 4.35
N ASP A 531 53.07 -23.19 5.16
CA ASP A 531 51.74 -23.80 5.08
C ASP A 531 51.01 -23.58 6.44
N VAL A 532 49.76 -24.06 6.56
CA VAL A 532 48.99 -24.41 7.79
C VAL A 532 47.93 -23.42 8.33
N ASP A 533 46.73 -23.61 7.77
CA ASP A 533 45.43 -23.92 8.38
C ASP A 533 44.70 -22.94 9.32
N ALA A 534 43.40 -22.83 9.02
CA ALA A 534 42.44 -21.84 9.43
C ALA A 534 41.44 -22.40 10.45
N SER A 535 40.86 -21.51 11.26
CA SER A 535 39.68 -21.81 12.07
C SER A 535 38.65 -20.68 12.00
N ARG A 536 37.49 -21.06 11.47
CA ARG A 536 36.10 -20.72 11.86
C ARG A 536 35.52 -19.30 11.65
N ILE A 537 34.74 -19.19 10.56
CA ILE A 537 33.27 -18.92 10.47
C ILE A 537 32.68 -17.70 11.25
N ASP A 538 32.47 -16.59 10.50
CA ASP A 538 31.21 -15.84 10.15
C ASP A 538 30.02 -15.70 11.13
N PRO A 539 29.30 -14.53 11.17
CA PRO A 539 28.53 -14.05 10.00
C PRO A 539 28.38 -12.53 9.73
N GLU A 540 28.11 -12.26 8.44
CA GLU A 540 27.54 -11.08 7.75
C GLU A 540 26.09 -10.76 8.16
N ALA A 541 25.42 -9.68 7.71
CA ALA A 541 25.74 -8.30 7.33
C ALA A 541 24.44 -7.69 6.77
N SER A 542 24.29 -6.39 6.99
CA SER A 542 23.21 -5.51 6.52
C SER A 542 23.67 -4.70 5.30
N ALA A 543 22.68 -4.13 4.60
CA ALA A 543 22.69 -2.78 3.99
C ALA A 543 22.63 -2.67 2.45
N ALA A 544 21.77 -1.73 2.03
CA ALA A 544 21.55 -1.15 0.70
C ALA A 544 22.52 0.05 0.45
N PRO A 545 22.24 1.10 -0.37
CA PRO A 545 21.55 1.26 -1.67
C PRO A 545 22.32 2.19 -2.68
N ALA A 546 21.65 2.63 -3.77
CA ALA A 546 21.78 3.89 -4.54
C ALA A 546 22.93 4.01 -5.59
N ASP A 547 22.90 4.77 -6.70
CA ASP A 547 21.92 5.63 -7.38
C ASP A 547 22.40 5.96 -8.83
N THR A 548 21.45 6.40 -9.68
CA THR A 548 21.46 7.27 -10.91
C THR A 548 22.75 7.66 -11.68
N ASP A 549 22.68 7.74 -13.03
CA ASP A 549 22.58 9.02 -13.81
C ASP A 549 22.42 8.88 -15.35
N ALA A 550 22.05 9.99 -16.01
CA ALA A 550 21.54 10.16 -17.39
C ALA A 550 22.53 10.74 -18.45
N THR A 551 21.99 11.05 -19.66
CA THR A 551 22.43 11.92 -20.80
C THR A 551 22.95 11.24 -22.10
N VAL A 552 22.81 11.69 -23.37
CA VAL A 552 22.06 12.73 -24.15
C VAL A 552 22.26 12.46 -25.69
N SER A 553 21.21 12.71 -26.50
CA SER A 553 21.09 13.22 -27.92
C SER A 553 21.90 12.70 -29.15
N SER A 554 21.19 12.37 -30.24
CA SER A 554 21.26 13.03 -31.59
C SER A 554 20.35 12.33 -32.62
N GLY A 555 19.73 13.09 -33.53
CA GLY A 555 18.72 12.61 -34.52
C GLY A 555 19.11 12.72 -36.00
N ASN A 556 18.24 12.21 -36.90
CA ASN A 556 17.72 12.89 -38.11
C ASN A 556 16.87 11.98 -39.05
N LEU A 557 15.77 12.55 -39.55
CA LEU A 557 15.04 12.46 -40.85
C LEU A 557 14.85 11.09 -41.56
N SER A 558 13.64 10.58 -41.87
CA SER A 558 12.48 11.05 -42.68
C SER A 558 12.40 10.34 -44.05
N GLN A 559 11.32 9.57 -44.31
CA GLN A 559 10.59 9.55 -45.59
C GLN A 559 9.26 8.78 -45.44
N GLY A 560 8.20 9.33 -46.03
CA GLY A 560 6.81 8.89 -45.84
C GLY A 560 6.21 8.04 -46.97
N GLY A 561 4.93 7.73 -46.81
CA GLY A 561 4.06 7.15 -47.84
C GLY A 561 2.76 6.56 -47.26
N THR A 562 1.64 7.25 -47.45
CA THR A 562 0.24 6.73 -47.43
C THR A 562 -0.16 6.35 -48.88
N PRO A 563 -1.19 5.52 -49.20
CA PRO A 563 -2.55 5.53 -48.63
C PRO A 563 -3.29 4.15 -48.47
N THR A 564 -4.49 4.26 -47.89
CA THR A 564 -5.65 3.35 -47.59
C THR A 564 -6.33 2.64 -48.80
N PRO A 565 -7.54 2.00 -48.76
CA PRO A 565 -8.38 1.35 -47.70
C PRO A 565 -9.00 -0.04 -48.11
N GLU A 566 -9.70 -0.76 -47.22
CA GLU A 566 -10.94 -1.55 -47.47
C GLU A 566 -11.37 -2.30 -46.17
N GLU A 567 -12.50 -1.91 -45.56
CA GLU A 567 -13.80 -2.60 -45.57
C GLU A 567 -13.90 -3.90 -44.74
N ASN A 568 -14.50 -3.84 -43.55
CA ASN A 568 -15.90 -4.27 -43.42
C ASN A 568 -16.53 -3.93 -42.06
N GLN A 569 -17.66 -3.23 -42.16
CA GLN A 569 -18.65 -2.98 -41.14
C GLN A 569 -19.56 -4.20 -40.93
N LYS A 570 -20.05 -4.36 -39.69
CA LYS A 570 -21.48 -4.56 -39.35
C LYS A 570 -21.63 -4.45 -37.83
N GLN A 571 -22.07 -3.31 -37.28
CA GLN A 571 -23.45 -2.80 -37.17
C GLN A 571 -24.37 -3.62 -36.27
N ASN A 572 -24.68 -3.06 -35.09
CA ASN A 572 -26.00 -2.50 -34.71
C ASN A 572 -25.88 -1.97 -33.25
N SER A 573 -25.88 -0.66 -32.99
CA SER A 573 -27.00 0.33 -32.92
C SER A 573 -27.89 0.12 -31.69
N ASP A 574 -27.74 0.97 -30.67
CA ASP A 574 -28.65 2.10 -30.30
C ASP A 574 -29.81 1.59 -29.42
N THR A 575 -30.27 2.21 -28.33
CA THR A 575 -30.23 3.59 -27.81
C THR A 575 -30.80 3.50 -26.38
N ASP A 576 -30.31 4.28 -25.43
CA ASP A 576 -31.08 5.41 -24.85
C ASP A 576 -30.42 5.90 -23.55
N GLY A 577 -30.27 7.22 -23.47
CA GLY A 577 -29.69 7.94 -22.34
C GLY A 577 -30.77 8.36 -21.36
N GLY A 578 -30.48 8.25 -20.06
CA GLY A 578 -31.30 8.81 -18.99
C GLY A 578 -30.38 9.45 -17.96
N LEU A 579 -30.47 10.78 -17.88
CA LEU A 579 -29.75 11.67 -16.97
C LEU A 579 -30.08 11.41 -15.49
N GLU A 580 -29.11 11.78 -14.66
CA GLU A 580 -29.17 11.92 -13.21
C GLU A 580 -30.36 12.77 -12.73
N ALA A 581 -31.01 12.34 -11.65
CA ALA A 581 -31.48 13.19 -10.54
C ALA A 581 -32.00 12.30 -9.40
N GLY A 582 -31.53 12.53 -8.18
CA GLY A 582 -31.95 11.80 -6.98
C GLY A 582 -31.34 12.41 -5.73
N GLN A 583 -31.75 13.64 -5.44
CA GLN A 583 -31.50 14.36 -4.20
C GLN A 583 -31.89 13.52 -2.98
N ILE A 584 -31.05 13.54 -1.94
CA ILE A 584 -31.45 13.20 -0.58
C ILE A 584 -31.62 14.54 0.12
N GLU A 585 -32.85 15.03 0.18
CA GLU A 585 -33.26 16.06 1.12
C GLU A 585 -33.55 15.39 2.47
N ALA A 586 -33.03 15.97 3.55
CA ALA A 586 -33.41 15.63 4.90
C ALA A 586 -34.11 16.85 5.49
N ASP A 587 -35.43 16.74 5.59
CA ASP A 587 -36.31 17.66 6.29
C ASP A 587 -35.97 17.73 7.78
N ALA A 588 -36.04 18.96 8.31
CA ALA A 588 -36.00 19.26 9.73
C ALA A 588 -37.43 19.17 10.28
N GLU A 589 -37.68 18.24 11.21
CA GLU A 589 -38.89 18.25 12.02
C GLU A 589 -38.72 19.25 13.18
N ALA A 590 -39.60 20.26 13.18
CA ALA A 590 -39.83 21.16 14.29
C ALA A 590 -40.86 20.55 15.25
N GLU A 591 -40.54 20.46 16.54
CA GLU A 591 -41.53 20.23 17.60
C GLU A 591 -42.08 21.56 18.13
N PRO A 592 -43.33 21.56 18.65
CA PRO A 592 -44.08 22.78 18.95
C PRO A 592 -43.79 23.30 20.37
N GLY A 593 -43.34 24.55 20.47
CA GLY A 593 -43.13 25.28 21.72
C GLY A 593 -44.15 26.40 21.90
N MET A 594 -44.75 26.43 23.09
CA MET A 594 -45.86 27.26 23.54
C MET A 594 -45.63 28.77 23.40
N ILE A 595 -46.75 29.48 23.15
CA ILE A 595 -46.88 30.93 23.15
C ILE A 595 -47.25 31.39 24.57
N ASP A 596 -46.45 32.30 25.12
CA ASP A 596 -46.76 33.39 26.06
C ASP A 596 -45.66 34.44 25.77
N GLY A 597 -45.85 35.74 25.54
CA GLY A 597 -46.86 36.68 25.99
C GLY A 597 -46.09 37.87 26.60
N GLU A 598 -46.13 39.05 25.97
CA GLU A 598 -45.79 40.42 26.44
C GLU A 598 -45.33 41.29 25.23
N THR A 599 -46.21 42.13 24.67
CA THR A 599 -46.43 43.57 24.97
C THR A 599 -45.21 44.47 24.79
N ASP A 600 -45.23 45.30 23.73
CA ASP A 600 -45.15 46.76 23.86
C ASP A 600 -45.48 47.48 22.53
N ASP A 601 -46.45 48.40 22.63
CA ASP A 601 -46.60 49.73 22.02
C ASP A 601 -46.12 50.04 20.58
N ALA A 602 -47.07 50.39 19.70
CA ALA A 602 -47.43 51.80 19.39
C ALA A 602 -48.04 51.98 17.97
N ASP A 603 -49.01 52.91 17.91
CA ASP A 603 -49.58 53.63 16.74
C ASP A 603 -50.51 52.84 15.78
N VAL A 604 -51.84 52.90 15.91
CA VAL A 604 -52.80 54.02 15.65
C VAL A 604 -52.82 54.45 14.17
N ASP A 605 -53.77 53.90 13.40
CA ASP A 605 -54.87 54.66 12.76
C ASP A 605 -55.70 53.78 11.80
N LEU A 606 -57.02 53.75 12.05
CA LEU A 606 -58.12 54.09 11.12
C LEU A 606 -57.94 53.65 9.64
N ASP A 607 -58.88 53.03 8.93
CA ASP A 607 -60.34 53.04 9.05
C ASP A 607 -60.91 52.10 7.96
N VAL A 608 -62.15 51.62 8.17
CA VAL A 608 -63.24 51.58 7.16
C VAL A 608 -63.23 50.55 5.99
N VAL A 609 -64.18 49.61 6.12
CA VAL A 609 -65.17 49.12 5.10
C VAL A 609 -64.66 48.14 4.03
N ALA A 610 -65.28 46.98 3.76
CA ALA A 610 -66.67 46.53 3.88
C ALA A 610 -66.76 45.04 4.24
#